data_AF-F5VEF2-F1
#
_entry.id   AF-F5VEF2-F1
#
_cell.length_a   1.000
_cell.length_b   1.000
_cell.length_c   1.000
_cell.angle_alpha   90.00
_cell.angle_beta   90.00
_cell.angle_gamma   90.00
#
_symmetry.space_group_name_H-M   'P 1'
#
loop_
_entity.id
_entity.type
_entity.pdbx_description
1 polymer ?
#
loop_
_entity_poly.entity_id
_entity_poly.type
_entity_poly.pdbx_seq_one_letter_code
_entity_poly.pdbx_strand_id
1 'polypeptide(L)' 'MAEKVTFEQDMKNLEEIVKKLEQGDIPLEEAVEKFKQGIDLSKKLQNTLLQAEETLTKVIDDNGDEQLFERENED' A
#
# COMPACT_ATOMS: atom_id res chain seq x y z
N MET A 1 3.83 -24.25 -0.84
CA MET A 1 2.86 -23.19 -1.18
C MET A 1 3.54 -21.88 -0.82
N ALA A 2 3.74 -20.97 -1.78
CA ALA A 2 4.35 -19.68 -1.47
C ALA A 2 3.32 -18.86 -0.67
N GLU A 3 3.67 -18.46 0.56
CA GLU A 3 2.84 -17.55 1.33
C GLU A 3 2.73 -16.23 0.56
N LYS A 4 1.50 -15.83 0.27
CA LYS A 4 1.21 -14.57 -0.37
C LYS A 4 1.57 -13.47 0.64
N VAL A 5 2.48 -12.58 0.27
CA VAL A 5 2.88 -11.46 1.13
C VAL A 5 1.64 -10.61 1.45
N THR A 6 1.39 -10.37 2.74
CA THR A 6 0.25 -9.57 3.21
C THR A 6 0.57 -8.08 3.17
N PHE A 7 -0.47 -7.25 3.28
CA PHE A 7 -0.33 -5.79 3.35
C PHE A 7 0.57 -5.37 4.52
N GLU A 8 0.38 -5.96 5.69
CA GLU A 8 1.16 -5.67 6.91
C GLU A 8 2.62 -6.06 6.73
N GLN A 9 2.88 -7.17 6.04
CA GLN A 9 4.24 -7.61 5.76
C GLN A 9 4.94 -6.66 4.76
N ASP A 10 4.24 -6.21 3.73
CA ASP A 10 4.74 -5.19 2.81
C ASP A 10 4.98 -3.84 3.52
N MET A 11 4.09 -3.45 4.45
CA MET A 11 4.27 -2.24 5.24
C MET A 11 5.54 -2.32 6.10
N LYS A 12 5.74 -3.44 6.80
CA LYS A 12 6.94 -3.68 7.59
C LYS A 12 8.21 -3.65 6.73
N ASN A 13 8.16 -4.24 5.54
CA ASN A 13 9.29 -4.20 4.62
C ASN A 13 9.62 -2.76 4.18
N LEU A 14 8.60 -1.91 3.96
CA LEU A 14 8.79 -0.50 3.63
C LEU A 14 9.42 0.28 4.79
N GLU A 15 8.96 0.07 6.02
CA GLU A 15 9.55 0.66 7.23
C GLU A 15 11.03 0.28 7.39
N GLU A 16 11.38 -0.98 7.14
CA GLU A 16 12.77 -1.44 7.18
C GLU A 16 13.64 -0.77 6.10
N ILE A 17 13.10 -0.56 4.90
CA ILE A 17 13.79 0.18 3.83
C ILE A 17 14.05 1.62 4.26
N VAL A 18 13.02 2.32 4.75
CA VAL A 18 13.14 3.72 5.22
C VAL A 18 14.19 3.81 6.32
N LYS A 19 14.12 2.94 7.33
CA LYS A 19 15.08 2.91 8.43
C LYS A 19 16.51 2.71 7.95
N LYS A 20 16.75 1.85 6.96
CA LYS A 20 18.08 1.65 6.38
C LYS A 20 18.58 2.87 5.61
N LEU A 21 17.71 3.54 4.87
CA LEU A 21 18.05 4.79 4.17
C LEU A 21 18.39 5.91 5.15
N GLU A 22 17.64 6.02 6.26
CA GLU A 22 17.85 7.04 7.30
C GLU A 22 19.13 6.84 8.12
N GLN A 23 19.64 5.60 8.22
CA GLN A 23 20.90 5.32 8.92
C GLN A 23 22.11 5.96 8.24
N GLY A 24 22.05 6.24 6.94
CA GLY A 24 23.08 6.99 6.21
C GLY A 24 24.43 6.28 6.02
N ASP A 25 24.63 5.09 6.62
CA ASP A 25 25.86 4.29 6.51
C ASP A 25 25.75 3.18 5.45
N ILE A 26 25.04 3.48 4.36
CA ILE A 26 24.87 2.56 3.22
C ILE A 26 25.58 3.11 1.98
N PRO A 27 26.21 2.27 1.15
CA PRO A 27 26.79 2.68 -0.12
C PRO A 27 25.75 3.34 -1.04
N LEU A 28 26.18 4.28 -1.88
CA LEU A 28 25.29 5.02 -2.77
C LEU A 28 24.50 4.09 -3.71
N GLU A 29 25.16 3.08 -4.28
CA GLU A 29 24.52 2.11 -5.17
C GLU A 29 23.40 1.35 -4.45
N GLU A 30 23.64 0.95 -3.18
CA GLU A 30 22.64 0.27 -2.37
C GLU A 30 21.50 1.23 -1.97
N ALA A 31 21.81 2.49 -1.65
CA ALA A 31 20.80 3.52 -1.37
C ALA A 31 19.84 3.71 -2.55
N VAL A 32 20.37 3.76 -3.78
CA VAL A 32 19.56 3.90 -4.99
C VAL A 32 18.66 2.68 -5.20
N GLU A 33 19.18 1.46 -4.97
CA GLU A 33 18.39 0.24 -5.06
C GLU A 33 17.27 0.20 -4.00
N LYS A 34 17.61 0.51 -2.75
CA LYS A 34 16.65 0.56 -1.64
C LYS A 34 15.58 1.63 -1.86
N PHE A 35 15.96 2.79 -2.37
CA PHE A 35 15.02 3.84 -2.72
C PHE A 35 14.02 3.38 -3.78
N LYS A 36 14.50 2.74 -4.86
CA LYS A 36 13.63 2.19 -5.90
C LYS A 36 12.67 1.13 -5.34
N GLN A 37 13.19 0.21 -4.53
CA GLN A 37 12.37 -0.81 -3.84
C GLN A 37 11.29 -0.15 -2.97
N GLY A 38 11.64 0.90 -2.21
CA GLY A 38 10.69 1.64 -1.37
C GLY A 38 9.60 2.33 -2.18
N ILE A 39 9.93 2.95 -3.31
CA ILE A 39 8.95 3.59 -4.20
C ILE A 39 7.97 2.57 -4.79
N ASP A 40 8.48 1.45 -5.28
CA ASP A 40 7.63 0.41 -5.89
C ASP A 40 6.70 -0.22 -4.84
N LEU A 41 7.21 -0.45 -3.63
CA LEU A 41 6.44 -0.99 -2.51
C LEU A 41 5.38 0.00 -2.00
N SER A 42 5.73 1.29 -1.90
CA SER A 42 4.79 2.35 -1.53
C SER A 42 3.63 2.45 -2.53
N LYS A 43 3.92 2.41 -3.84
CA LYS A 43 2.88 2.39 -4.88
C LYS A 43 1.97 1.17 -4.77
N LYS A 44 2.54 -0.02 -4.49
CA LYS A 44 1.77 -1.24 -4.29
C LYS A 44 0.81 -1.12 -3.10
N LEU A 45 1.30 -0.60 -1.96
CA LEU A 45 0.48 -0.39 -0.76
C LEU A 45 -0.65 0.62 -1.03
N GLN A 46 -0.34 1.74 -1.68
CA GLN A 46 -1.35 2.73 -2.09
C GLN A 46 -2.43 2.12 -2.98
N ASN A 47 -2.04 1.36 -4.01
CA ASN A 47 -2.99 0.69 -4.89
C ASN A 47 -3.87 -0.33 -4.14
N THR A 48 -3.30 -1.04 -3.15
CA THR A 48 -4.04 -1.99 -2.33
C THR A 48 -5.11 -1.27 -1.50
N LEU A 49 -4.77 -0.12 -0.92
CA LEU A 49 -5.73 0.71 -0.18
C LEU A 49 -6.81 1.28 -1.10
N LEU A 50 -6.44 1.77 -2.28
CA LEU A 50 -7.42 2.26 -3.27
C LEU A 50 -8.40 1.17 -3.70
N GLN A 51 -7.91 -0.05 -3.93
CA GLN A 51 -8.78 -1.19 -4.26
C GLN A 51 -9.72 -1.55 -3.11
N ALA A 52 -9.24 -1.51 -1.86
CA ALA A 52 -10.07 -1.73 -0.69
C ALA A 52 -11.13 -0.64 -0.57
N GLU A 53 -10.77 0.63 -0.79
CA GLU A 53 -11.68 1.76 -0.80
C GLU A 53 -12.73 1.63 -1.91
N GLU A 54 -12.34 1.31 -3.15
CA GLU A 54 -13.29 1.08 -4.24
C GLU A 54 -14.27 -0.06 -3.93
N THR A 55 -13.80 -1.12 -3.28
CA THR A 55 -14.64 -2.25 -2.87
C THR A 55 -15.65 -1.83 -1.79
N LEU A 56 -15.24 -0.97 -0.85
CA LEU A 56 -16.13 -0.39 0.16
C LEU A 56 -17.09 0.64 -0.45
N THR A 57 -16.67 1.37 -1.47
CA THR A 57 -17.51 2.35 -2.19
C THR A 57 -18.51 1.69 -3.10
N LYS A 58 -18.26 0.46 -3.56
CA LYS A 58 -19.19 -0.32 -4.41
C LYS A 58 -19.81 -1.43 -3.58
N VAL A 59 -20.75 -1.08 -2.71
CA VAL A 59 -21.56 -2.08 -2.00
C VAL A 59 -22.77 -2.39 -2.88
N ILE A 60 -22.97 -3.67 -3.18
CA ILE A 60 -24.19 -4.15 -3.82
C ILE A 60 -25.25 -4.27 -2.72
N ASP A 61 -26.40 -3.61 -2.90
CA ASP A 61 -27.50 -3.73 -1.94
C ASP A 61 -28.24 -5.07 -2.07
N ASP A 62 -29.19 -5.33 -1.17
CA ASP A 62 -29.96 -6.58 -1.15
C ASP A 62 -30.77 -6.83 -2.45
N ASN A 63 -30.94 -5.81 -3.30
CA ASN A 63 -31.65 -5.90 -4.58
C ASN A 63 -30.72 -6.18 -5.77
N GLY A 64 -29.40 -6.21 -5.55
CA GLY A 64 -28.41 -6.43 -6.59
C GLY A 64 -27.97 -5.16 -7.33
N ASP A 65 -28.36 -3.98 -6.84
CA ASP A 65 -27.98 -2.70 -7.44
C ASP A 65 -26.65 -2.19 -6.86
N GLU A 66 -25.77 -1.67 -7.72
CA GLU A 66 -24.52 -1.03 -7.29
C GLU A 66 -24.82 0.30 -6.60
N GLN A 67 -24.63 0.37 -5.28
CA GLN A 67 -24.72 1.62 -4.52
C GLN A 67 -23.31 2.21 -4.39
N LEU A 68 -23.18 3.50 -4.69
CA LEU A 68 -22.01 4.28 -4.29
C LEU A 68 -22.12 4.57 -2.80
N PHE A 69 -21.21 4.03 -1.99
CA PHE A 69 -21.02 4.47 -0.61
C PHE A 69 -20.37 5.85 -0.67
N GLU A 70 -21.18 6.90 -0.76
CA GLU A 70 -20.70 8.27 -0.60
C GLU A 70 -20.14 8.39 0.83
N ARG A 71 -18.82 8.54 0.97
CA ARG A 71 -18.26 9.13 2.19
C ARG A 71 -18.99 10.46 2.35
N GLU A 72 -19.78 10.61 3.41
CA GLU A 72 -20.24 11.94 3.81
C GLU A 72 -18.99 12.82 3.86
N ASN A 73 -18.97 13.84 3.02
CA ASN A 73 -17.91 14.83 3.02
C ASN A 73 -17.88 15.43 4.44
N GLU A 74 -16.92 15.01 5.27
CA GLU A 74 -16.53 15.80 6.43
C GLU A 74 -15.74 16.99 5.89
N ASP A 75 -16.40 18.15 5.88
CA ASP A 75 -15.80 19.48 5.64
C ASP A 75 -14.51 19.71 6.47
#